data_AF-A0A6I9PYD5-F1
#
_entry.id   AF-A0A6I9PYD5-F1
#
_cell.length_a   1.000
_cell.length_b   1.000
_cell.length_c   1.000
_cell.angle_alpha   90.00
_cell.angle_beta   90.00
_cell.angle_gamma   90.00
#
_symmetry.space_group_name_H-M   'P 1'
#
loop_
_entity.id
_entity.type
_entity.pdbx_description
1 polymer ?
#
loop_
_entity_poly.entity_id
_entity_poly.type
_entity_poly.pdbx_seq_one_letter_code
_entity_poly.pdbx_strand_id
1 'polypeptide(L)'
;MKQQHYTYIEDLARSVEQSRRLIIVLTPEFVAKRGWSIFQIETRLHSMLVTGEIKVIMIECADLKNVINYQEVEALKHTIKVLSIIKWRGPKSNELSSQFWK
;
A
#
# COMPACT_ATOMS: atom_id res chain seq x y z
N MET A 1 -5.37 -16.70 -22.59
CA MET A 1 -4.62 -15.59 -21.98
C MET A 1 -5.51 -14.57 -21.25
N LYS A 2 -6.65 -14.11 -21.79
CA LYS A 2 -7.54 -13.16 -21.07
C LYS A 2 -8.16 -13.70 -19.75
N GLN A 3 -8.46 -15.00 -19.67
CA GLN A 3 -9.10 -15.62 -18.49
C GLN A 3 -8.20 -15.57 -17.23
N GLN A 4 -6.90 -15.81 -17.39
CA GLN A 4 -5.95 -15.89 -16.26
C GLN A 4 -5.75 -14.54 -15.56
N HIS A 5 -5.78 -13.43 -16.32
CA HIS A 5 -5.66 -12.08 -15.75
C HIS A 5 -6.84 -11.69 -14.88
N TYR A 6 -8.05 -12.14 -15.24
CA TYR A 6 -9.26 -11.83 -14.48
C TYR A 6 -9.29 -12.57 -13.14
N THR A 7 -8.92 -13.86 -13.13
CA THR A 7 -8.82 -14.66 -11.90
C THR A 7 -7.82 -14.08 -10.91
N TYR A 8 -6.66 -13.60 -11.37
CA TYR A 8 -5.66 -12.99 -10.51
C TYR A 8 -6.20 -11.75 -9.75
N ILE A 9 -6.92 -10.87 -10.43
CA ILE A 9 -7.47 -9.65 -9.82
C ILE A 9 -8.57 -10.00 -8.81
N GLU A 10 -9.44 -10.96 -9.14
CA GLU A 10 -10.48 -11.42 -8.22
C GLU A 10 -9.91 -12.07 -6.96
N ASP A 11 -8.88 -12.91 -7.11
CA ASP A 11 -8.20 -13.57 -6.00
C ASP A 11 -7.47 -12.56 -5.10
N LEU A 12 -6.86 -11.53 -5.69
CA LEU A 12 -6.25 -10.43 -4.96
C LEU A 12 -7.31 -9.66 -4.15
N ALA A 13 -8.40 -9.25 -4.79
CA ALA A 13 -9.47 -8.52 -4.11
C ALA A 13 -10.08 -9.34 -2.96
N ARG A 14 -10.29 -10.64 -3.17
CA ARG A 14 -10.76 -11.56 -2.12
C ARG A 14 -9.74 -11.69 -0.98
N SER A 15 -8.45 -11.75 -1.29
CA SER A 15 -7.39 -11.84 -0.28
C SER A 15 -7.34 -10.58 0.60
N VAL A 16 -7.52 -9.40 0.01
CA VAL A 16 -7.59 -8.14 0.77
C VAL A 16 -8.86 -8.09 1.63
N GLU A 17 -10.00 -8.53 1.09
CA GLU A 17 -11.29 -8.60 1.81
C GLU A 17 -11.25 -9.54 3.03
N GLN A 18 -10.55 -10.67 2.92
CA GLN A 18 -10.36 -11.61 4.03
C GLN A 18 -9.28 -11.18 5.02
N SER A 19 -8.52 -10.13 4.72
CA SER A 19 -7.44 -9.64 5.56
C SER A 19 -7.94 -8.62 6.58
N ARG A 20 -7.39 -8.65 7.80
CA ARG A 20 -7.68 -7.62 8.81
C ARG A 20 -6.99 -6.29 8.52
N ARG A 21 -5.87 -6.32 7.79
CA ARG A 21 -5.01 -5.17 7.47
C ARG A 21 -4.43 -5.36 6.08
N LEU A 22 -4.31 -4.25 5.35
CA LEU A 22 -3.51 -4.17 4.14
C LEU A 22 -2.19 -3.46 4.48
N ILE A 23 -1.05 -4.09 4.21
CA ILE A 23 0.26 -3.45 4.37
C ILE A 23 0.77 -3.02 3.00
N ILE A 24 1.08 -1.74 2.84
CA ILE A 24 1.69 -1.19 1.62
C ILE A 24 3.10 -0.73 1.98
N VAL A 25 4.11 -1.39 1.41
CA VAL A 25 5.52 -1.03 1.60
C VAL A 25 5.94 -0.09 0.47
N LEU A 26 6.05 1.19 0.77
CA LEU A 26 6.48 2.22 -0.18
C LEU A 26 8.00 2.22 -0.30
N THR A 27 8.54 1.27 -1.07
CA THR A 27 9.93 1.31 -1.53
C THR A 27 10.05 2.27 -2.73
N PRO A 28 11.25 2.79 -3.04
CA PRO A 28 11.47 3.59 -4.25
C PRO A 28 11.02 2.87 -5.53
N GLU A 29 11.25 1.56 -5.62
CA GLU A 29 10.82 0.75 -6.77
C GLU A 29 9.30 0.62 -6.86
N PHE A 30 8.62 0.36 -5.75
CA PHE A 30 7.15 0.31 -5.71
C PHE A 30 6.55 1.63 -6.19
N VAL A 31 7.14 2.76 -5.81
CA VAL A 31 6.70 4.09 -6.22
C VAL A 31 7.01 4.41 -7.67
N ALA A 32 8.21 4.06 -8.15
CA ALA A 32 8.57 4.21 -9.55
C ALA A 32 7.63 3.43 -10.48
N LYS A 33 7.22 2.22 -10.06
CA LYS A 33 6.32 1.33 -10.82
C LYS A 33 4.83 1.59 -10.60
N ARG A 34 4.45 2.58 -9.76
CA ARG A 34 3.05 2.83 -9.36
C ARG A 34 2.36 1.55 -8.89
N GLY A 35 3.00 0.80 -7.99
CA GLY A 35 2.52 -0.51 -7.52
C GLY A 35 1.15 -0.47 -6.84
N TRP A 36 0.63 0.72 -6.51
CA TRP A 36 -0.71 0.94 -5.96
C TRP A 36 -1.81 1.07 -7.01
N SER A 37 -1.48 1.15 -8.31
CA SER A 37 -2.45 1.45 -9.39
C SER A 37 -3.66 0.49 -9.40
N ILE A 38 -3.47 -0.76 -8.98
CA ILE A 38 -4.56 -1.74 -8.88
C ILE A 38 -5.70 -1.29 -7.94
N PHE A 39 -5.40 -0.53 -6.88
CA PHE A 39 -6.39 0.02 -5.96
C PHE A 39 -7.16 1.23 -6.51
N GLN A 40 -6.72 1.76 -7.65
CA GLN A 40 -7.43 2.83 -8.37
C GLN A 40 -8.25 2.27 -9.54
N ILE A 41 -7.82 1.14 -10.10
CA ILE A 41 -8.44 0.53 -11.28
C ILE A 41 -9.53 -0.46 -10.87
N GLU A 42 -9.32 -1.26 -9.83
CA GLU A 42 -10.28 -2.26 -9.39
C GLU A 42 -11.26 -1.65 -8.38
N THR A 43 -12.54 -1.63 -8.75
CA THR A 43 -13.59 -0.92 -8.01
C THR A 43 -13.80 -1.46 -6.60
N ARG A 44 -13.71 -2.78 -6.39
CA ARG A 44 -13.95 -3.37 -5.06
C ARG A 44 -12.84 -2.98 -4.09
N LEU A 45 -11.59 -3.14 -4.51
CA LEU A 45 -10.39 -2.70 -3.79
C LEU A 45 -10.42 -1.20 -3.52
N HIS A 46 -10.78 -0.38 -4.51
CA HIS A 46 -10.91 1.07 -4.33
C HIS A 46 -11.94 1.42 -3.27
N SER A 47 -13.13 0.80 -3.36
CA SER A 47 -14.23 1.01 -2.42
C SER A 47 -13.78 0.72 -0.99
N MET A 48 -13.10 -0.41 -0.76
CA MET A 48 -12.63 -0.79 0.59
C MET A 48 -11.70 0.26 1.22
N LEU A 49 -10.87 0.94 0.42
CA LEU A 49 -10.01 2.03 0.90
C LEU A 49 -10.81 3.28 1.29
N VAL A 50 -11.77 3.67 0.44
CA VAL A 50 -12.58 4.88 0.60
C VAL A 50 -13.61 4.74 1.71
N THR A 51 -14.26 3.57 1.83
CA THR A 51 -15.27 3.30 2.86
C THR A 51 -14.65 3.00 4.22
N GLY A 52 -13.37 2.58 4.23
CA GLY A 52 -12.62 2.20 5.43
C GLY A 52 -12.88 0.77 5.89
N GLU A 53 -13.39 -0.09 5.01
CA GLU A 53 -13.59 -1.52 5.28
C GLU A 53 -12.27 -2.24 5.57
N ILE A 54 -11.16 -1.79 4.97
CA ILE A 54 -9.81 -2.26 5.27
C ILE A 54 -8.98 -1.17 5.92
N LYS A 55 -8.28 -1.52 7.02
CA LYS A 55 -7.29 -0.61 7.62
C LYS A 55 -5.95 -0.80 6.94
N VAL A 56 -5.36 0.30 6.49
CA VAL A 56 -4.08 0.28 5.78
C VAL A 56 -2.95 0.68 6.71
N ILE A 57 -1.86 -0.09 6.67
CA ILE A 57 -0.58 0.26 7.27
C ILE A 57 0.37 0.57 6.12
N MET A 58 0.77 1.82 6.00
CA MET A 58 1.69 2.27 4.97
C MET A 58 3.08 2.44 5.58
N ILE A 59 4.03 1.66 5.08
CA ILE A 59 5.43 1.71 5.52
C ILE A 59 6.19 2.58 4.53
N GLU A 60 6.61 3.77 4.96
CA GLU A 60 7.45 4.68 4.18
C GLU A 60 8.92 4.32 4.36
N CYS A 61 9.57 3.83 3.30
CA CYS A 61 11.01 3.61 3.30
C CYS A 61 11.79 4.93 3.14
N ALA A 62 13.08 4.90 3.48
CA ALA A 62 13.97 6.04 3.29
C ALA A 62 14.01 6.50 1.81
N ASP A 63 14.36 7.76 1.60
CA ASP A 63 14.60 8.38 0.29
C ASP A 63 13.40 8.49 -0.67
N LEU A 64 12.18 8.26 -0.19
CA LEU A 64 10.95 8.44 -0.96
C LEU A 64 10.73 9.86 -1.51
N LYS A 65 11.21 10.89 -0.82
CA LYS A 65 10.99 12.30 -1.18
C LYS A 65 11.68 12.72 -2.47
N ASN A 66 12.71 11.98 -2.89
CA ASN A 66 13.44 12.24 -4.14
C ASN A 66 12.80 11.53 -5.35
N VAL A 67 11.71 10.78 -5.15
CA VAL A 67 11.04 10.03 -6.20
C VAL A 67 9.98 10.90 -6.88
N ILE A 68 9.99 10.91 -8.22
CA ILE A 68 9.17 11.74 -9.11
C ILE A 68 7.67 11.67 -8.79
N ASN A 69 7.17 10.55 -8.26
CA ASN A 69 5.74 10.31 -8.05
C ASN A 69 5.25 10.58 -6.61
N TYR A 70 6.01 11.31 -5.78
CA TYR A 70 5.62 11.52 -4.38
C TYR A 70 4.24 12.20 -4.22
N GLN A 71 3.86 13.11 -5.13
CA GLN A 71 2.52 13.73 -5.11
C GLN A 71 1.38 12.71 -5.33
N GLU A 72 1.59 11.68 -6.15
CA GLU A 72 0.60 10.62 -6.36
C GLU A 72 0.46 9.74 -5.11
N VAL A 73 1.56 9.55 -4.37
CA VAL A 73 1.53 8.89 -3.06
C VAL A 73 0.70 9.69 -2.06
N GLU A 74 0.83 11.02 -2.05
CA GLU A 74 -0.04 11.85 -1.23
C GLU A 74 -1.51 11.72 -1.64
N ALA A 75 -1.84 11.75 -2.94
CA ALA A 75 -3.21 11.52 -3.41
C ALA A 75 -3.77 10.15 -2.98
N LEU A 76 -2.94 9.10 -3.04
CA LEU A 76 -3.30 7.77 -2.52
C LEU A 76 -3.61 7.81 -1.01
N LYS A 77 -2.77 8.48 -0.21
CA LYS A 77 -3.01 8.62 1.24
C LYS A 77 -4.35 9.30 1.53
N HIS A 78 -4.70 10.34 0.79
CA HIS A 78 -5.99 11.04 0.95
C HIS A 78 -7.20 10.17 0.56
N THR A 79 -7.00 9.16 -0.29
CA THR A 79 -8.05 8.20 -0.66
C THR A 79 -8.37 7.22 0.47
N ILE A 80 -7.40 6.92 1.35
CA ILE A 80 -7.51 5.87 2.35
C ILE A 80 -8.13 6.42 3.63
N LYS A 81 -9.36 5.99 3.94
CA LYS A 81 -10.09 6.48 5.12
C LYS A 81 -9.48 6.05 6.45
N VAL A 82 -8.93 4.82 6.54
CA VAL A 82 -8.32 4.29 7.76
C VAL A 82 -6.85 3.97 7.50
N LEU A 83 -6.00 4.98 7.66
CA LEU A 83 -4.57 4.91 7.35
C LEU A 83 -3.71 5.04 8.62
N SER A 84 -2.69 4.21 8.73
CA SER A 84 -1.57 4.36 9.67
C SER A 84 -0.27 4.41 8.90
N ILE A 85 0.59 5.39 9.18
CA ILE A 85 1.88 5.57 8.50
C ILE A 85 3.00 5.22 9.46
N ILE A 86 3.88 4.31 9.05
CA ILE A 86 5.08 3.91 9.79
C ILE A 86 6.29 4.27 8.94
N LYS A 87 7.29 4.92 9.53
CA LYS A 87 8.52 5.31 8.82
C LYS A 87 9.63 4.30 9.09
N TRP A 88 10.06 3.59 8.05
CA TRP A 88 11.27 2.79 8.06
C TRP A 88 12.45 3.70 7.67
N ARG A 89 13.34 3.99 8.63
CA ARG A 89 14.36 5.05 8.51
C ARG A 89 15.73 4.55 8.03
N GLY A 90 15.81 3.30 7.56
CA GLY A 90 17.07 2.67 7.20
C GLY A 90 17.36 1.41 8.02
N PRO A 91 18.56 0.81 7.88
CA PRO A 91 18.91 -0.48 8.48
C PRO A 91 18.71 -0.57 10.00
N LYS A 92 18.84 0.54 10.74
CA LYS A 92 18.57 0.58 12.20
C LYS A 92 17.12 0.22 12.56
N SER A 93 16.17 0.47 11.66
CA SER A 93 14.77 0.05 11.83
C SER A 93 14.60 -1.48 11.79
N ASN A 94 15.60 -2.24 11.34
CA ASN A 94 15.53 -3.70 11.30
C ASN A 94 15.88 -4.34 12.64
N GLU A 95 16.52 -3.62 13.55
CA GLU A 95 16.84 -4.12 14.89
C GLU A 95 15.56 -4.47 15.66
N LEU A 96 15.44 -5.69 16.19
CA LEU A 96 14.23 -6.20 16.85
C LEU A 96 13.75 -5.33 18.03
N SER A 97 14.68 -4.63 18.69
CA SER A 97 14.39 -3.72 19.81
C SER A 97 13.93 -2.32 19.35
N SER A 98 13.97 -2.04 18.05
CA SER A 98 13.66 -0.71 17.50
C SER A 98 12.18 -0.36 17.63
N GLN A 99 11.89 0.94 17.60
CA GLN A 99 10.52 1.46 17.61
C GLN A 99 9.73 1.11 16.34
N PHE A 100 10.37 0.55 15.31
CA PHE A 100 9.68 0.14 14.09
C PHE A 100 8.86 -1.14 14.30
N TRP A 101 9.35 -2.06 15.14
CA TRP A 101 8.70 -3.35 15.41
C TRP A 101 7.74 -3.32 16.60
N LYS A 102 7.70 -2.21 17.35
CA LYS A 102 6.77 -2.00 18.46
C LYS A 102 5.47 -1.41 17.95
#